data_AF-A0AAJ3UFQ3-F1
#
_entry.id   AF-A0AAJ3UFQ3-F1
#
_cell.length_a   1.000
_cell.length_b   1.000
_cell.length_c   1.000
_cell.angle_alpha   90.00
_cell.angle_beta   90.00
_cell.angle_gamma   90.00
#
_symmetry.space_group_name_H-M   'P 1'
#
loop_
_entity.id
_entity.type
_entity.pdbx_description
1 polymer ?
#
loop_
_entity_poly.entity_id
_entity_poly.type
_entity_poly.pdbx_seq_one_letter_code
_entity_poly.pdbx_strand_id
1 'polypeptide(L)' 'MATRTYPSYWMYKDARNEWRWKYDASNAETIAVSSEGYVKRSDCERSIEIMKASSGSAVWFPSDLANVA' A
#
# COMPACT_ATOMS: atom_id res chain seq x y z
N MET A 1 -15.17 -18.36 -6.80
CA MET A 1 -13.88 -17.65 -6.96
C MET A 1 -14.21 -16.17 -6.99
N ALA A 2 -14.00 -15.43 -5.90
CA ALA A 2 -14.28 -13.99 -5.91
C ALA A 2 -13.21 -13.29 -6.78
N THR A 3 -13.60 -12.85 -7.97
CA THR A 3 -12.70 -12.11 -8.86
C THR A 3 -12.39 -10.78 -8.20
N ARG A 4 -11.17 -10.62 -7.73
CA ARG A 4 -10.72 -9.35 -7.15
C ARG A 4 -10.59 -8.33 -8.28
N THR A 5 -11.30 -7.23 -8.17
CA THR A 5 -11.20 -6.13 -9.12
C THR A 5 -9.88 -5.40 -8.91
N TYR A 6 -9.05 -5.29 -9.93
CA TYR A 6 -7.85 -4.46 -9.89
C TYR A 6 -8.16 -3.06 -10.43
N PRO A 7 -7.48 -2.01 -9.93
CA PRO A 7 -6.57 -2.00 -8.79
C PRO A 7 -7.33 -1.96 -7.45
N SER A 8 -6.92 -2.76 -6.46
CA SER A 8 -7.59 -2.80 -5.15
C SER A 8 -6.66 -3.06 -3.99
N TYR A 9 -7.06 -2.56 -2.81
CA TYR A 9 -6.42 -2.89 -1.54
C TYR A 9 -6.98 -4.20 -0.99
N TRP A 10 -6.11 -5.16 -0.71
CA TRP A 10 -6.46 -6.38 0.01
C TRP A 10 -5.90 -6.31 1.43
N MET A 11 -6.83 -6.18 2.36
CA MET A 11 -6.56 -6.28 3.79
C MET A 11 -6.73 -7.73 4.23
N TYR A 12 -5.73 -8.24 4.95
CA TYR A 12 -5.70 -9.59 5.49
C TYR A 12 -5.09 -9.59 6.90
N LYS A 13 -5.32 -10.67 7.63
CA LYS A 13 -4.74 -10.87 8.97
C LYS A 13 -3.67 -11.95 8.87
N ASP A 14 -2.48 -11.65 9.37
CA ASP A 14 -1.36 -12.57 9.39
C ASP A 14 -1.48 -13.59 10.54
N ALA A 15 -0.63 -14.62 10.55
CA ALA A 15 -0.61 -15.65 11.59
C ALA A 15 -0.34 -15.09 13.00
N ARG A 16 0.31 -13.92 13.07
CA ARG A 16 0.58 -13.19 14.32
C ARG A 16 -0.61 -12.36 14.83
N ASN A 17 -1.80 -12.53 14.25
CA ASN A 17 -2.98 -11.71 14.54
C ASN A 17 -2.80 -10.22 14.19
N GLU A 18 -1.86 -9.88 13.33
CA GLU A 18 -1.63 -8.52 12.85
C GLU A 18 -2.36 -8.30 11.53
N TRP A 19 -3.00 -7.15 11.39
CA TRP A 19 -3.62 -6.67 10.17
C TRP A 19 -2.54 -6.11 9.23
N ARG A 20 -2.59 -6.54 7.98
CA ARG A 20 -1.75 -6.02 6.91
C ARG A 20 -2.60 -5.75 5.70
N TRP A 21 -2.18 -4.78 4.90
CA TRP A 21 -2.78 -4.52 3.61
C TRP A 21 -1.73 -4.60 2.52
N LYS A 22 -2.17 -4.95 1.32
CA LYS A 22 -1.38 -4.80 0.10
C LYS A 22 -2.22 -4.21 -1.01
N TYR A 23 -1.58 -3.50 -1.91
CA TYR A 23 -2.19 -2.88 -3.05
C TYR A 23 -1.63 -3.53 -4.31
N ASP A 24 -2.54 -4.15 -5.06
CA ASP A 24 -2.23 -4.79 -6.33
C ASP A 24 -2.78 -3.90 -7.44
N ALA A 25 -1.93 -3.58 -8.40
CA ALA A 25 -2.25 -2.74 -9.54
C ALA A 25 -3.02 -3.52 -10.62
N SER A 26 -3.45 -2.83 -11.68
CA SER A 26 -4.24 -3.40 -12.79
C SER A 26 -3.54 -4.55 -13.52
N ASN A 27 -2.21 -4.61 -13.44
CA ASN A 27 -1.34 -5.68 -13.95
C ASN A 27 -1.25 -6.89 -13.00
N ALA A 28 -2.02 -6.93 -11.92
CA ALA A 28 -1.96 -7.94 -10.86
C ALA A 28 -0.62 -7.99 -10.10
N GLU A 29 0.23 -6.98 -10.23
CA GLU A 29 1.46 -6.87 -9.46
C GLU A 29 1.24 -6.07 -8.18
N THR A 30 1.84 -6.53 -7.08
CA THR A 30 1.82 -5.81 -5.81
C THR A 30 2.79 -4.63 -5.90
N ILE A 31 2.26 -3.40 -5.91
CA ILE A 31 3.10 -2.20 -5.97
C ILE A 31 3.30 -1.54 -4.60
N ALA A 32 2.43 -1.82 -3.64
CA ALA A 32 2.57 -1.32 -2.27
C ALA A 32 2.12 -2.36 -1.25
N VAL A 33 2.83 -2.42 -0.14
CA VAL A 33 2.52 -3.28 1.00
C VAL A 33 2.63 -2.47 2.27
N SER A 34 1.85 -2.85 3.28
CA SER A 34 2.06 -2.35 4.63
C SER A 34 3.41 -2.85 5.14
N SER A 35 4.31 -1.92 5.44
CA SER A 35 5.61 -2.20 6.08
C SER A 35 5.44 -2.66 7.54
N GLU A 36 4.37 -2.21 8.20
CA GLU A 36 4.08 -2.53 9.59
C GLU A 36 2.81 -3.39 9.73
N GLY A 37 2.81 -4.27 10.73
CA GLY A 37 1.63 -5.03 11.14
C GLY A 37 0.80 -4.23 12.13
N TYR A 38 -0.48 -4.06 11.87
CA TYR A 38 -1.38 -3.32 12.75
C TYR A 38 -2.13 -4.25 13.70
N VAL A 39 -2.19 -3.95 15.00
CA VAL A 39 -2.97 -4.78 15.95
C VAL A 39 -4.48 -4.59 15.74
N LYS A 40 -4.91 -3.37 15.39
CA LYS A 40 -6.32 -3.04 15.16
C LYS A 40 -6.62 -2.88 13.68
N ARG A 41 -7.83 -3.26 13.29
CA ARG A 41 -8.34 -3.07 11.92
C ARG A 41 -8.43 -1.59 11.55
N SER A 42 -8.80 -0.72 12.50
CA SER A 42 -8.95 0.72 12.26
C SER A 42 -7.64 1.39 11.87
N ASP A 43 -6.51 0.98 12.46
CA ASP A 43 -5.19 1.50 12.10
C ASP A 43 -4.81 1.07 10.67
N CYS A 44 -5.13 -0.17 10.30
CA CYS A 44 -4.94 -0.68 8.94
C CYS A 44 -5.80 0.07 7.91
N GLU A 45 -7.05 0.36 8.23
CA GLU A 45 -7.96 1.12 7.36
C GLU A 45 -7.46 2.55 7.17
N ARG A 46 -7.02 3.20 8.26
CA ARG A 46 -6.45 4.56 8.20
C ARG A 46 -5.17 4.63 7.37
N SER A 47 -4.33 3.60 7.43
CA SER A 47 -3.14 3.48 6.57
C SER A 47 -3.51 3.46 5.07
N ILE A 48 -4.57 2.72 4.70
CA ILE A 48 -5.11 2.71 3.34
C ILE A 48 -5.67 4.08 2.94
N GLU A 49 -6.36 4.77 3.84
CA GLU A 49 -6.86 6.13 3.59
C GLU A 49 -5.73 7.13 3.32
N ILE A 50 -4.66 7.08 4.12
CA ILE A 50 -3.48 7.93 3.93
C ILE A 50 -2.84 7.65 2.57
N MET A 51 -2.71 6.38 2.16
CA MET A 51 -2.16 6.02 0.84
C MET A 51 -3.00 6.56 -0.31
N LYS A 52 -4.34 6.48 -0.20
CA LYS A 52 -5.25 7.09 -1.18
C LYS A 52 -5.09 8.62 -1.24
N ALA A 53 -4.90 9.26 -0.09
CA ALA A 53 -4.69 10.71 0.00
C ALA A 53 -3.32 11.16 -0.52
N SER A 54 -2.31 10.29 -0.48
CA SER A 54 -0.94 10.61 -0.92
C SER A 54 -0.78 10.74 -2.45
N SER A 55 -1.85 10.55 -3.23
CA SER A 55 -1.82 10.67 -4.71
C SER A 55 -1.30 12.02 -5.23
N GLY A 56 -1.38 13.09 -4.42
CA GLY A 56 -0.89 14.43 -4.77
C GLY A 56 0.45 14.82 -4.15
N SER A 57 1.12 13.93 -3.42
CA SER A 57 2.37 14.25 -2.73
C SER A 57 3.52 14.41 -3.73
N ALA A 58 4.30 15.48 -3.61
CA ALA A 58 5.49 15.68 -4.44
C ALA A 58 6.55 14.61 -4.14
N VAL A 59 7.14 14.05 -5.20
CA VAL A 59 8.27 13.13 -5.07
C VAL A 59 9.53 13.95 -4.89
N TRP A 60 10.23 13.75 -3.77
CA TRP A 60 11.51 14.36 -3.53
C TRP A 60 12.63 13.45 -4.03
N PHE A 61 13.55 14.00 -4.81
CA PHE A 61 14.74 13.32 -5.30
C PHE A 61 15.99 13.99 -4.69
N PRO A 62 16.97 13.21 -4.17
CA PRO A 62 18.25 13.77 -3.75
C PRO A 62 19.01 14.31 -4.97
N SER A 63 19.70 15.44 -4.77
CA SER A 63 20.43 16.17 -5.82
C SER A 63 21.50 15.34 -6.55
N ASP A 64 21.97 14.25 -5.94
CA ASP A 64 22.95 13.33 -6.52
C ASP A 64 22.36 12.44 -7.63
N LEU A 65 21.05 12.18 -7.61
CA LEU A 65 20.34 11.38 -8.63
C LEU A 65 19.70 12.24 -9.74
N ALA A 66 19.87 13.56 -9.70
CA ALA A 66 19.26 14.49 -10.66
C ALA A 66 19.93 14.47 -12.06
N ASN A 67 21.05 13.74 -12.22
CA ASN A 67 21.88 13.78 -13.42
C ASN A 67 22.17 12.41 -14.05
N VAL A 68 21.30 11.42 -13.78
CA VAL A 68 21.36 10.12 -14.46
C VAL A 68 20.20 10.07 -15.45
N ALA A 69 20.41 10.70 -16.61
CA ALA A 69 19.53 10.63 -17.77
C ALA A 69 19.80 9.35 -18.58
#